data_AF-A0A962EPM6-F1
#
_entry.id   AF-A0A962EPM6-F1
#
_cell.length_a   1.000
_cell.length_b   1.000
_cell.length_c   1.000
_cell.angle_alpha   90.00
_cell.angle_beta   90.00
_cell.angle_gamma   90.00
#
_symmetry.space_group_name_H-M   'P 1'
#
loop_
_entity.id
_entity.type
_entity.pdbx_description
1 polymer ?
#
loop_
_entity_poly.entity_id
_entity_poly.type
_entity_poly.pdbx_seq_one_letter_code
_entity_poly.pdbx_strand_id
1 'polypeptide(L)'
;MQISKLLVAASLLVVSTSSAFAQQAFTSKNDLDKRPVVAIATELGVEPQQFADCFALVTPAADFNPSGERQHANKALLLPCLQSANPALTNDLLDAVMDKYRGQHI
;
A
#
# COMPACT_ATOMS: atom_id res chain seq x y z
N MET A 1 45.57 -3.35 50.79
CA MET A 1 45.36 -3.97 49.46
C MET A 1 43.94 -4.55 49.47
N GLN A 2 42.86 -3.89 49.00
CA GLN A 2 42.52 -3.58 47.59
C GLN A 2 42.91 -4.78 46.70
N ILE A 3 42.00 -5.53 46.08
CA ILE A 3 41.28 -5.14 44.85
C ILE A 3 39.91 -5.84 44.73
N SER A 4 38.91 -5.04 44.38
CA SER A 4 37.54 -5.36 44.00
C SER A 4 37.44 -6.18 42.70
N LYS A 5 36.54 -7.15 42.62
CA LYS A 5 36.09 -7.73 41.33
C LYS A 5 34.62 -7.41 41.11
N LEU A 6 34.37 -6.21 40.59
CA LEU A 6 33.10 -5.88 39.95
C LEU A 6 33.04 -6.61 38.60
N LEU A 7 32.19 -7.63 38.50
CA LEU A 7 31.78 -8.18 37.22
C LEU A 7 30.73 -7.24 36.63
N VAL A 8 31.14 -6.45 35.64
CA VAL A 8 30.24 -5.63 34.82
C VAL A 8 29.51 -6.59 33.87
N ALA A 9 28.24 -6.87 34.15
CA ALA A 9 27.34 -7.52 33.21
C ALA A 9 26.98 -6.50 32.12
N ALA A 10 27.65 -6.59 30.97
CA ALA A 10 27.30 -5.84 29.77
C ALA A 10 26.05 -6.48 29.13
N SER A 11 24.87 -6.06 29.58
CA SER A 11 23.61 -6.43 28.91
C SER A 11 23.48 -5.62 27.63
N LEU A 12 23.58 -6.30 26.48
CA LEU A 12 23.32 -5.77 25.15
C LEU A 12 21.92 -5.15 25.08
N LEU A 13 21.85 -3.84 24.87
CA LEU A 13 20.65 -3.13 24.44
C LEU A 13 20.41 -3.45 22.96
N VAL A 14 19.50 -4.37 22.68
CA VAL A 14 18.91 -4.53 21.35
C VAL A 14 17.95 -3.36 21.14
N VAL A 15 18.41 -2.31 20.46
CA VAL A 15 17.53 -1.23 19.99
C VAL A 15 16.80 -1.75 18.77
N SER A 16 15.64 -2.36 18.99
CA SER A 16 14.67 -2.66 17.93
C SER A 16 14.08 -1.34 17.45
N THR A 17 14.69 -0.72 16.43
CA THR A 17 14.09 0.44 15.75
C THR A 17 12.86 -0.04 14.99
N SER A 18 11.71 -0.03 15.67
CA SER A 18 10.42 -0.23 15.04
C SER A 18 10.15 1.02 14.21
N SER A 19 10.30 0.91 12.88
CA SER A 19 9.90 1.96 11.96
C SER A 19 8.39 2.16 12.08
N ALA A 20 7.97 3.14 12.87
CA ALA A 20 6.60 3.61 12.88
C ALA A 20 6.33 4.30 11.54
N PHE A 21 5.80 3.54 10.58
CA PHE A 21 5.24 4.11 9.37
C PHE A 21 4.00 4.90 9.79
N ALA A 22 4.07 6.23 9.69
CA ALA A 22 2.96 7.11 10.03
C ALA A 22 1.76 6.80 9.12
N GLN A 23 0.74 6.13 9.67
CA GLN A 23 -0.56 6.00 9.01
C GLN A 23 -1.29 7.33 9.12
N GLN A 24 -1.00 8.24 8.18
CA GLN A 24 -1.86 9.37 7.91
C GLN A 24 -3.08 8.85 7.15
N ALA A 25 -4.13 8.48 7.88
CA ALA A 25 -5.43 8.13 7.30
C ALA A 25 -6.09 9.39 6.73
N PHE A 26 -5.80 9.72 5.47
CA PHE A 26 -6.53 10.71 4.69
C PHE A 26 -7.38 10.01 3.62
N THR A 27 -8.35 9.23 4.07
CA THR A 27 -9.51 8.90 3.25
C THR A 27 -10.73 9.09 4.13
N SER A 28 -11.58 10.04 3.78
CA SER A 28 -12.88 10.15 4.41
C SER A 28 -13.58 8.81 4.21
N LYS A 29 -14.13 8.22 5.26
CA LYS A 29 -14.78 6.89 5.26
C LYS A 29 -15.74 6.70 4.06
N ASN A 30 -16.31 7.81 3.57
CA ASN A 30 -17.18 7.90 2.38
C ASN A 30 -16.55 7.45 1.05
N ASP A 31 -15.23 7.60 0.84
CA ASP A 31 -14.61 7.21 -0.44
C ASP A 31 -14.47 5.69 -0.58
N LEU A 32 -14.44 4.96 0.54
CA LEU A 32 -14.39 3.50 0.60
C LEU A 32 -15.73 2.86 0.21
N ASP A 33 -16.84 3.55 0.45
CA ASP A 33 -18.19 3.03 0.17
C ASP A 33 -18.54 3.08 -1.33
N LYS A 34 -17.64 3.62 -2.17
CA LYS A 34 -17.78 3.54 -3.61
C LYS A 34 -17.67 2.09 -4.06
N ARG A 35 -18.77 1.56 -4.61
CA ARG A 35 -18.87 0.17 -5.11
C ARG A 35 -17.66 -0.29 -5.94
N PRO A 36 -17.05 0.54 -6.81
CA PRO A 36 -15.84 0.13 -7.54
C PRO A 36 -14.63 -0.14 -6.64
N VAL A 37 -14.39 0.66 -5.58
CA VAL A 37 -13.28 0.46 -4.64
C VAL A 37 -13.38 -0.91 -3.97
N VAL A 38 -14.54 -1.21 -3.38
CA VAL A 38 -14.77 -2.49 -2.69
C VAL A 38 -14.63 -3.67 -3.64
N ALA A 39 -15.21 -3.57 -4.85
CA ALA A 39 -15.19 -4.64 -5.83
C ALA A 39 -13.79 -4.92 -6.38
N ILE A 40 -13.03 -3.86 -6.72
CA ILE A 40 -11.64 -3.96 -7.15
C ILE A 40 -10.78 -4.59 -6.05
N ALA A 41 -10.86 -4.06 -4.82
CA ALA A 41 -10.08 -4.57 -3.69
C ALA A 41 -10.34 -6.06 -3.44
N THR A 42 -11.61 -6.46 -3.48
CA THR A 42 -12.03 -7.87 -3.30
C THR A 42 -11.41 -8.78 -4.36
N GLU A 43 -11.44 -8.40 -5.65
CA GLU A 43 -10.87 -9.21 -6.73
C GLU A 43 -9.33 -9.26 -6.71
N LEU A 44 -8.70 -8.21 -6.18
CA LEU A 44 -7.25 -8.15 -5.97
C LEU A 44 -6.80 -8.86 -4.69
N GLY A 45 -7.73 -9.32 -3.85
CA GLY A 45 -7.43 -9.97 -2.58
C GLY A 45 -6.76 -9.03 -1.57
N VAL A 46 -7.19 -7.77 -1.53
CA VAL A 46 -6.72 -6.76 -0.56
C VAL A 46 -7.90 -6.11 0.16
N GLU A 47 -7.67 -5.54 1.33
CA GLU A 47 -8.69 -4.77 2.04
C GLU A 47 -9.06 -3.48 1.28
N PRO A 48 -10.36 -3.07 1.24
CA PRO A 48 -10.77 -1.85 0.53
C PRO A 48 -10.02 -0.58 0.97
N GLN A 49 -9.77 -0.44 2.27
CA GLN A 49 -8.97 0.68 2.81
C GLN A 49 -7.55 0.67 2.26
N GLN A 50 -6.91 -0.51 2.21
CA GLN A 50 -5.55 -0.64 1.70
C GLN A 50 -5.47 -0.30 0.21
N PHE A 51 -6.47 -0.72 -0.58
CA PHE A 51 -6.56 -0.32 -1.98
C PHE A 51 -6.71 1.20 -2.11
N ALA A 52 -7.62 1.82 -1.36
CA ALA A 52 -7.85 3.27 -1.41
C ALA A 52 -6.58 4.06 -1.04
N ASP A 53 -5.86 3.63 -0.01
CA ASP A 53 -4.60 4.25 0.42
C ASP A 53 -3.52 4.15 -0.67
N CYS A 54 -3.37 2.98 -1.29
CA CYS A 54 -2.43 2.80 -2.40
C CYS A 54 -2.85 3.59 -3.65
N PHE A 55 -4.15 3.67 -3.92
CA PHE A 55 -4.70 4.38 -5.07
C PHE A 55 -4.61 5.90 -4.92
N ALA A 56 -4.61 6.43 -3.69
CA ALA A 56 -4.41 7.85 -3.42
C ALA A 56 -3.04 8.38 -3.90
N LEU A 57 -2.07 7.49 -4.14
CA LEU A 57 -0.74 7.84 -4.65
C LEU A 57 -0.71 8.04 -6.18
N VAL A 58 -1.73 7.59 -6.90
CA VAL A 58 -1.75 7.66 -8.37
C VAL A 58 -2.53 8.86 -8.89
N THR A 59 -2.27 9.26 -10.13
CA THR A 59 -3.03 10.33 -10.81
C THR A 59 -3.82 9.72 -11.98
N PRO A 60 -5.07 9.27 -11.75
CA PRO A 60 -5.87 8.65 -12.80
C PRO A 60 -6.24 9.66 -13.90
N ALA A 61 -6.51 9.15 -15.10
CA ALA A 61 -7.04 9.99 -16.18
C ALA A 61 -8.51 10.33 -15.92
N ALA A 62 -8.89 11.59 -16.10
CA ALA A 62 -10.24 12.08 -15.83
C ALA A 62 -11.31 11.48 -16.77
N ASP A 63 -10.90 11.04 -17.96
CA ASP A 63 -11.73 10.45 -19.01
C ASP A 63 -11.64 8.92 -19.06
N PHE A 64 -11.02 8.30 -18.05
CA PHE A 64 -10.76 6.86 -17.96
C PHE A 64 -9.86 6.28 -19.06
N ASN A 65 -9.24 7.12 -19.90
CA ASN A 65 -8.37 6.71 -21.00
C ASN A 65 -6.95 7.27 -20.82
N PRO A 66 -6.15 6.76 -19.88
CA PRO A 66 -4.78 7.22 -19.68
C PRO A 66 -3.90 6.91 -20.89
N SER A 67 -2.90 7.77 -21.15
CA SER A 67 -1.79 7.40 -22.03
C SER A 67 -1.01 6.22 -21.44
N GLY A 68 -0.30 5.47 -22.29
CA GLY A 68 0.55 4.36 -21.82
C GLY A 68 1.60 4.81 -20.79
N GLU A 69 2.18 6.00 -20.98
CA GLU A 69 3.13 6.61 -20.03
C GLU A 69 2.48 6.86 -18.66
N ARG A 70 1.28 7.45 -18.63
CA ARG A 70 0.54 7.70 -17.37
C ARG A 70 0.15 6.39 -16.69
N GLN A 71 -0.29 5.40 -17.46
CA GLN A 71 -0.61 4.08 -16.91
C GLN A 71 0.62 3.43 -16.27
N HIS A 72 1.77 3.48 -16.95
CA HIS A 72 3.03 2.95 -16.42
C HIS A 72 3.47 3.69 -15.15
N ALA A 73 3.43 5.02 -15.15
CA ALA A 73 3.80 5.84 -13.99
C ALA A 73 2.91 5.56 -12.77
N ASN A 74 1.59 5.48 -12.98
CA ASN A 74 0.66 5.14 -11.90
C ASN A 74 0.92 3.72 -11.37
N LYS A 75 1.15 2.76 -12.27
CA LYS A 75 1.39 1.36 -11.89
C LYS A 75 2.68 1.17 -11.11
N ALA A 76 3.73 1.95 -11.43
CA ALA A 76 4.99 1.94 -10.70
C ALA A 76 4.84 2.31 -9.21
N LEU A 77 3.76 3.02 -8.84
CA LEU A 77 3.41 3.35 -7.46
C LEU A 77 2.42 2.34 -6.87
N LEU A 78 1.36 2.05 -7.63
CA LEU A 78 0.24 1.23 -7.16
C LEU A 78 0.64 -0.22 -6.90
N LEU A 79 1.34 -0.86 -7.86
CA LEU A 79 1.61 -2.29 -7.79
C LEU A 79 2.51 -2.66 -6.59
N PRO A 80 3.65 -1.98 -6.33
CA PRO A 80 4.46 -2.28 -5.14
C PRO A 80 3.71 -2.03 -3.83
N CYS A 81 2.86 -1.00 -3.78
CA CYS A 81 2.04 -0.73 -2.60
C CYS A 81 1.06 -1.88 -2.33
N LEU A 82 0.34 -2.34 -3.34
CA LEU A 82 -0.60 -3.46 -3.20
C LEU A 82 0.11 -4.78 -2.91
N GLN A 83 1.30 -5.00 -3.48
CA GLN A 83 2.11 -6.19 -3.22
C GLN A 83 2.61 -6.28 -1.77
N SER A 84 2.72 -5.15 -1.06
CA SER A 84 3.00 -5.16 0.37
C SER A 84 1.86 -5.82 1.19
N ALA A 85 0.63 -5.77 0.68
CA ALA A 85 -0.54 -6.40 1.29
C ALA A 85 -0.83 -7.79 0.73
N ASN A 86 -0.63 -7.98 -0.58
CA ASN A 86 -0.78 -9.27 -1.27
C ASN A 86 0.43 -9.53 -2.19
N PRO A 87 1.49 -10.22 -1.72
CA PRO A 87 2.70 -10.49 -2.51
C PRO A 87 2.46 -11.34 -3.76
N ALA A 88 1.33 -12.04 -3.87
CA ALA A 88 0.97 -12.84 -5.04
C ALA A 88 0.35 -12.01 -6.18
N LEU A 89 0.06 -10.72 -5.93
CA LEU A 89 -0.58 -9.84 -6.90
C LEU A 89 0.40 -9.52 -8.04
N THR A 90 0.02 -9.90 -9.26
CA THR A 90 0.84 -9.70 -10.46
C THR A 90 0.41 -8.46 -11.23
N ASN A 91 1.30 -7.98 -12.10
CA ASN A 91 0.98 -6.93 -13.05
C ASN A 91 -0.25 -7.27 -13.90
N ASP A 92 -0.30 -8.48 -14.46
CA ASP A 92 -1.37 -8.91 -15.34
C ASP A 92 -2.72 -8.99 -14.62
N LEU A 93 -2.74 -9.43 -13.35
CA LEU A 93 -3.95 -9.43 -12.54
C LEU A 93 -4.43 -8.01 -12.25
N LEU A 94 -3.51 -7.11 -11.90
CA LEU A 94 -3.86 -5.70 -11.66
C LEU A 94 -4.45 -5.07 -12.93
N ASP A 95 -3.79 -5.23 -14.08
CA ASP A 95 -4.28 -4.69 -15.35
C ASP A 95 -5.67 -5.27 -15.69
N ALA A 96 -5.86 -6.59 -15.56
CA ALA A 96 -7.14 -7.25 -15.85
C ALA A 96 -8.30 -6.73 -14.98
N VAL A 97 -8.08 -6.57 -13.67
CA VAL A 97 -9.11 -6.07 -12.76
C VAL A 97 -9.37 -4.58 -13.01
N MET A 98 -8.35 -3.74 -13.12
CA MET A 98 -8.54 -2.31 -13.35
C MET A 98 -9.25 -2.04 -14.69
N ASP A 99 -8.93 -2.81 -15.72
CA ASP A 99 -9.57 -2.71 -17.03
C ASP A 99 -11.05 -3.11 -17.00
N LYS A 100 -11.41 -4.13 -16.21
CA LYS A 100 -12.79 -4.55 -15.99
C LYS A 100 -13.66 -3.44 -15.39
N TYR A 101 -13.08 -2.58 -14.55
CA TYR A 101 -13.80 -1.49 -13.87
C TYR A 101 -13.59 -0.11 -14.53
N ARG A 102 -12.84 -0.02 -15.64
CA ARG A 102 -12.63 1.22 -16.38
C ARG A 102 -13.97 1.86 -16.79
N GLY A 103 -14.10 3.18 -16.59
CA GLY A 103 -15.33 3.92 -16.88
C GLY A 103 -16.34 3.98 -15.73
N GLN A 104 -16.12 3.24 -14.64
CA GLN A 104 -16.87 3.41 -13.40
C GLN A 104 -16.17 4.44 -12.53
N HIS A 105 -16.89 5.43 -12.02
CA HIS A 105 -16.32 6.45 -11.14
C HIS A 105 -15.89 5.82 -9.81
N ILE A 106 -14.57 5.81 -9.59
CA ILE A 106 -13.89 5.43 -8.34
C ILE A 106 -13.67 6.66 -7.45
#